data_AF-A0A660XR30-F1
#
_entry.id   AF-A0A660XR30-F1
#
_cell.length_a   1.000
_cell.length_b   1.000
_cell.length_c   1.000
_cell.angle_alpha   90.00
_cell.angle_beta   90.00
_cell.angle_gamma   90.00
#
_symmetry.space_group_name_H-M   'P 1'
#
loop_
_entity.id
_entity.type
_entity.pdbx_description
1 polymer ?
#
loop_
_entity_poly.entity_id
_entity_poly.type
_entity_poly.pdbx_seq_one_letter_code
_entity_poly.pdbx_strand_id
1 'polypeptide(L)' 'MKVNIRKFEVYRYLDSEEMLQGHLEEAFNDGDPRLILLALDDIAKAKGMSKLAEKSG' A
#
# COMPACT_ATOMS: atom_id res chain seq x y z
N MET A 1 -20.79 9.71 -21.87
CA MET A 1 -20.31 8.99 -20.67
C MET A 1 -18.98 9.61 -20.26
N LYS A 2 -18.86 10.19 -19.06
CA LYS A 2 -17.59 10.71 -18.54
C LYS A 2 -16.88 9.58 -17.78
N VAL A 3 -15.65 9.26 -18.16
CA VAL A 3 -14.80 8.31 -17.42
C VAL A 3 -13.99 9.11 -16.40
N ASN A 4 -14.11 8.76 -15.12
CA ASN A 4 -13.26 9.33 -14.08
C ASN A 4 -12.01 8.46 -13.92
N ILE A 5 -10.86 9.07 -14.14
CA ILE A 5 -9.55 8.46 -13.93
C ILE A 5 -8.88 9.08 -12.70
N ARG A 6 -8.09 8.29 -11.99
CA ARG A 6 -7.29 8.73 -10.87
C ARG A 6 -5.90 8.10 -10.97
N LYS A 7 -4.88 8.79 -10.46
CA LYS A 7 -3.56 8.20 -10.24
C LYS A 7 -3.67 6.93 -9.38
N PHE A 8 -3.05 5.86 -9.86
CA PHE A 8 -2.94 4.62 -9.10
C PHE A 8 -1.98 4.81 -7.93
N GLU A 9 -2.41 4.36 -6.76
CA GLU A 9 -1.66 4.43 -5.51
C GLU A 9 -1.81 3.08 -4.80
N VAL A 10 -0.72 2.32 -4.70
CA VAL A 10 -0.72 0.93 -4.20
C VAL A 10 -1.28 0.83 -2.78
N TYR A 11 -0.87 1.73 -1.89
CA TYR A 11 -1.30 1.74 -0.48
C TYR A 11 -2.82 1.76 -0.28
N ARG A 12 -3.62 2.15 -1.28
CA ARG A 12 -5.09 2.15 -1.21
C ARG A 12 -5.71 0.75 -1.26
N TYR A 13 -4.92 -0.25 -1.65
CA TYR A 13 -5.33 -1.63 -1.83
C TYR A 13 -4.64 -2.57 -0.81
N LEU A 14 -3.85 -2.01 0.11
CA LEU A 14 -3.17 -2.75 1.18
C LEU A 14 -4.01 -2.73 2.46
N ASP A 15 -5.21 -3.30 2.39
CA ASP A 15 -6.25 -3.22 3.45
C ASP A 15 -6.33 -4.45 4.37
N SER A 16 -5.55 -5.48 4.07
CA SER A 16 -5.44 -6.70 4.89
C SER A 16 -3.98 -7.05 5.18
N GLU A 17 -3.76 -7.81 6.25
CA GLU A 17 -2.41 -8.30 6.59
C GLU A 17 -1.83 -9.22 5.50
N GLU A 18 -2.68 -9.97 4.79
CA GLU A 18 -2.27 -10.81 3.66
C GLU A 18 -1.75 -9.95 2.49
N MET A 19 -2.46 -8.87 2.15
CA MET A 19 -2.03 -7.94 1.09
C MET A 19 -0.73 -7.22 1.46
N LEU A 20 -0.58 -6.84 2.73
CA LEU A 20 0.64 -6.20 3.24
C LEU A 20 1.84 -7.15 3.14
N GLN A 21 1.67 -8.41 3.54
CA GLN A 21 2.72 -9.43 3.48
C GLN A 21 3.10 -9.74 2.03
N GLY A 22 2.12 -10.02 1.17
CA GLY A 22 2.36 -10.31 -0.24
C GLY A 22 3.08 -9.17 -0.96
N HIS A 23 2.71 -7.91 -0.70
CA HIS A 23 3.40 -6.75 -1.30
C HIS A 23 4.87 -6.67 -0.87
N LEU A 24 5.16 -6.94 0.41
CA LEU A 24 6.52 -6.93 0.93
C LEU A 24 7.35 -8.11 0.42
N GLU A 25 6.77 -9.30 0.35
CA GLU A 25 7.42 -10.51 -0.18
C GLU A 25 7.79 -10.35 -1.66
N GLU A 26 6.89 -9.82 -2.49
CA GLU A 26 7.20 -9.54 -3.90
C GLU A 26 8.35 -8.53 -4.05
N ALA A 27 8.38 -7.49 -3.20
CA ALA A 27 9.48 -6.54 -3.19
C ALA A 27 10.83 -7.18 -2.79
N PHE A 28 10.82 -8.16 -1.88
CA PHE A 28 12.01 -8.94 -1.54
C PHE A 28 12.44 -9.89 -2.67
N ASN A 29 11.48 -10.51 -3.37
CA ASN A 29 11.73 -11.44 -4.46
C ASN A 29 12.42 -10.77 -5.67
N ASP A 30 12.12 -9.49 -5.93
CA ASP A 30 12.79 -8.71 -6.99
C ASP A 30 14.29 -8.47 -6.69
N GLY A 31 14.66 -8.39 -5.41
CA GLY A 31 16.04 -8.24 -4.96
C GLY A 31 16.61 -6.82 -5.05
N ASP A 32 15.86 -5.84 -5.58
CA ASP A 32 16.23 -4.42 -5.54
C ASP A 32 15.87 -3.78 -4.18
N PRO A 33 16.87 -3.33 -3.39
CA PRO A 33 16.61 -2.67 -2.10
C PRO A 33 15.70 -1.44 -2.18
N ARG A 34 15.65 -0.77 -3.35
CA ARG A 34 14.78 0.41 -3.55
C ARG A 34 13.32 0.02 -3.58
N LEU A 35 12.98 -1.16 -4.09
CA LEU A 35 11.60 -1.65 -4.11
C LEU A 35 11.14 -2.05 -2.71
N ILE A 36 12.04 -2.64 -1.91
CA ILE A 36 11.76 -2.94 -0.50
C ILE A 36 11.43 -1.64 0.26
N LEU A 37 12.24 -0.58 0.07
CA LEU A 37 11.97 0.72 0.68
C LEU A 37 10.62 1.32 0.23
N LEU A 38 10.30 1.20 -1.06
CA LEU A 38 9.01 1.67 -1.59
C LEU A 38 7.83 0.90 -1.00
N ALA A 39 7.94 -0.43 -0.89
CA ALA A 39 6.91 -1.26 -0.29
C ALA A 39 6.67 -0.91 1.19
N LEU A 40 7.73 -0.63 1.94
CA LEU A 40 7.62 -0.18 3.33
C LEU A 40 6.93 1.20 3.45
N ASP A 41 7.20 2.13 2.53
CA ASP A 41 6.51 3.43 2.48
C ASP A 41 5.01 3.27 2.18
N ASP A 42 4.66 2.41 1.21
CA ASP A 42 3.26 2.09 0.90
C ASP A 42 2.53 1.46 2.10
N ILE A 43 3.17 0.51 2.79
CA ILE A 43 2.63 -0.15 4.01
C ILE A 43 2.42 0.87 5.12
N ALA A 44 3.38 1.77 5.36
CA ALA A 44 3.26 2.81 6.38
C ALA A 44 2.09 3.75 6.11
N LYS A 45 1.90 4.17 4.86
CA LYS A 45 0.76 5.00 4.42
C LYS A 45 -0.57 4.28 4.63
N ALA A 46 -0.67 3.02 4.22
CA ALA A 46 -1.88 2.22 4.37
C ALA A 46 -2.31 2.13 5.84
N LYS A 47 -1.38 1.75 6.74
CA LYS A 47 -1.64 1.66 8.19
C LYS A 47 -2.04 3.01 8.80
N GLY A 48 -1.38 4.09 8.37
CA GLY A 48 -1.72 5.45 8.80
C GLY A 48 -3.15 5.84 8.42
N MET A 49 -3.58 5.50 7.21
CA MET A 49 -4.94 5.77 6.74
C MET A 49 -5.99 4.94 7.48
N SER A 50 -5.73 3.64 7.71
CA SER A 50 -6.64 2.78 8.48
C SER A 50 -6.86 3.32 9.90
N LYS A 51 -5.78 3.74 10.56
CA LYS A 51 -5.85 4.36 11.90
C LYS A 51 -6.59 5.69 11.90
N LEU A 52 -6.44 6.50 10.84
CA LEU A 52 -7.16 7.77 10.72
C LEU A 52 -8.67 7.53 10.54
N ALA A 53 -9.05 6.54 9.72
CA ALA A 53 -10.44 6.17 9.51
C ALA A 53 -11.10 5.70 10.81
N GLU A 54 -10.43 4.83 11.58
CA GLU A 54 -10.89 4.37 12.90
C GLU A 54 -11.17 5.53 13.86
N LYS A 55 -10.29 6.55 13.88
CA LYS A 55 -10.43 7.71 14.79
C LYS A 55 -11.49 8.72 14.38
N SER A 56 -11.90 8.71 13.11
CA SER A 56 -12.79 9.74 12.54
C SER A 56 -14.24 9.27 12.40
N GLY A 57 -14.52 8.01 12.75
CA GLY A 57 -15.88 7.46 12.92
C GLY A 57 -16.39 7.68 14.33
#